data_AF-A0A2I0AJI2-F1
#
_entry.id   AF-A0A2I0AJI2-F1
#
_cell.length_a   1.000
_cell.length_b   1.000
_cell.length_c   1.000
_cell.angle_alpha   90.00
_cell.angle_beta   90.00
_cell.angle_gamma   90.00
#
_symmetry.space_group_name_H-M   'P 1'
#
loop_
_entity.id
_entity.type
_entity.pdbx_description
1 polymer ?
#
loop_
_entity_poly.entity_id
_entity_poly.type
_entity_poly.pdbx_seq_one_letter_code
_entity_poly.pdbx_strand_id
1 'polypeptide(L)'
;MLIQSQFSHIFLTPCVVHTLNIALKNICAVKNTEGNEVAYEECKWITEISADITFIRNFIMNHSMRLAIFNEHVKLKLLSITDTRFCFHSGDASKI
;
A
#
# COMPACT_ATOMS: atom_id res chain seq x y z
N MET A 1 7.09 -3.71 -5.23
CA MET A 1 7.65 -2.50 -5.86
C MET A 1 7.88 -2.74 -7.35
N LEU A 2 6.81 -2.79 -8.14
CA LEU A 2 6.91 -2.85 -9.61
C LEU A 2 7.22 -1.46 -10.19
N ILE A 3 6.65 -0.40 -9.62
CA ILE A 3 6.93 0.99 -10.03
C ILE A 3 8.39 1.36 -9.74
N GLN A 4 8.93 1.03 -8.57
CA GLN A 4 10.34 1.33 -8.27
C GLN A 4 11.34 0.50 -9.09
N SER A 5 10.96 -0.71 -9.55
CA SER A 5 11.82 -1.48 -10.45
C SER A 5 11.71 -1.04 -11.90
N GLN A 6 10.59 -0.44 -12.32
CA GLN A 6 10.43 0.17 -13.64
C GLN A 6 10.97 1.61 -13.70
N PHE A 7 11.00 2.29 -12.56
CA PHE A 7 11.50 3.66 -12.42
C PHE A 7 12.52 3.72 -11.29
N SER A 8 13.75 3.31 -11.60
CA SER A 8 14.89 3.25 -10.67
C SER A 8 15.25 4.60 -10.02
N HIS A 9 14.71 5.70 -10.53
CA HIS A 9 14.93 7.07 -10.04
C HIS A 9 13.81 7.57 -9.13
N ILE A 10 12.71 6.84 -8.98
CA ILE A 10 11.59 7.26 -8.14
C ILE A 10 11.84 6.77 -6.70
N PHE A 11 12.47 7.64 -5.92
CA PHE A 11 12.50 7.52 -4.46
C PHE A 11 11.25 8.19 -3.91
N LEU A 12 10.18 7.43 -3.69
CA LEU A 12 8.99 7.95 -3.03
C LEU A 12 9.35 8.23 -1.57
N THR A 13 9.33 9.51 -1.20
CA THR A 13 9.49 9.87 0.20
C THR A 13 8.32 9.32 1.01
N PRO A 14 8.54 8.98 2.29
CA PRO A 14 7.51 8.68 3.27
C PRO A 14 6.16 9.38 3.10
N CYS A 15 6.23 10.70 2.94
CA CYS A 15 5.06 11.57 2.80
C CYS A 15 4.25 11.24 1.54
N VAL A 16 4.92 11.05 0.40
CA VAL A 16 4.26 10.73 -0.87
C VAL A 16 3.56 9.38 -0.81
N VAL A 17 4.21 8.38 -0.19
CA VAL A 17 3.59 7.05 0.03
C VAL A 17 2.36 7.17 0.92
N HIS A 18 2.44 7.99 1.97
CA HIS A 18 1.32 8.20 2.89
C HIS A 18 0.13 8.90 2.22
N THR A 19 0.37 9.98 1.48
CA THR A 19 -0.68 10.68 0.74
C THR A 19 -1.31 9.78 -0.32
N LEU A 20 -0.51 8.98 -1.04
CA LEU A 20 -1.02 8.02 -2.00
C LEU A 20 -1.92 6.95 -1.34
N ASN A 21 -1.51 6.43 -0.18
CA ASN A 21 -2.31 5.48 0.59
C ASN A 21 -3.66 6.08 1.02
N ILE A 22 -3.67 7.33 1.48
CA ILE A 22 -4.91 8.04 1.84
C ILE A 22 -5.79 8.25 0.59
N ALA A 23 -5.22 8.71 -0.52
CA ALA A 23 -5.96 8.93 -1.76
C ALA A 23 -6.62 7.63 -2.26
N LEU A 24 -5.89 6.51 -2.24
CA LEU A 24 -6.43 5.20 -2.63
C LEU A 24 -7.55 4.74 -1.69
N LYS A 25 -7.40 4.92 -0.37
CA LYS A 25 -8.45 4.61 0.61
C LYS A 25 -9.72 5.42 0.34
N ASN A 26 -9.58 6.71 0.00
CA ASN A 26 -10.71 7.56 -0.34
C ASN A 26 -11.41 7.09 -1.62
N ILE A 27 -10.66 6.77 -2.68
CA ILE A 27 -11.21 6.22 -3.93
C ILE A 27 -11.99 4.93 -3.65
N CYS A 28 -11.42 4.01 -2.87
CA CYS A 28 -12.06 2.73 -2.53
C CYS A 28 -13.31 2.88 -1.65
N ALA A 29 -13.49 4.01 -0.95
CA ALA A 29 -14.64 4.27 -0.10
C ALA A 29 -15.84 4.89 -0.86
N VAL A 30 -15.63 5.38 -2.08
CA VAL A 30 -16.68 6.00 -2.90
C VAL A 30 -17.68 4.93 -3.34
N LYS A 31 -18.98 5.25 -3.19
CA LYS A 31 -20.09 4.44 -3.73
C LYS A 31 -20.57 5.03 -5.05
N ASN A 32 -21.08 4.17 -5.92
CA ASN A 32 -21.76 4.62 -7.14
C ASN A 32 -23.03 5.37 -6.77
N THR A 33 -23.18 6.58 -7.30
CA THR A 33 -24.35 7.46 -7.16
C THR A 33 -24.63 8.11 -8.51
N GLU A 34 -25.86 8.54 -8.77
CA GLU A 34 -26.26 9.13 -10.06
C GLU A 34 -25.39 10.34 -10.48
N GLY A 35 -24.75 11.03 -9.52
CA GLY A 35 -23.87 12.17 -9.77
C GLY A 35 -22.41 11.84 -10.07
N ASN A 36 -21.97 10.58 -9.95
CA ASN A 36 -20.57 10.18 -10.14
C ASN A 36 -20.38 8.93 -11.01
N GLU A 37 -21.43 8.46 -11.69
CA GLU A 37 -21.45 7.18 -12.42
C GLU A 37 -20.28 7.02 -13.42
N VAL A 38 -19.99 8.06 -14.22
CA VAL A 38 -18.88 8.05 -15.18
C VAL A 38 -17.52 7.89 -14.49
N ALA A 39 -17.27 8.69 -13.44
CA ALA A 39 -16.02 8.63 -12.69
C ALA A 39 -15.89 7.34 -11.86
N TYR A 40 -17.02 6.80 -11.38
CA TYR A 40 -17.08 5.55 -10.65
C TYR A 40 -16.69 4.38 -11.55
N GLU A 41 -17.26 4.28 -12.76
CA GLU A 41 -16.91 3.23 -13.71
C GLU A 41 -15.42 3.27 -14.11
N GLU A 42 -14.85 4.47 -14.30
CA GLU A 42 -13.41 4.61 -14.60
C GLU A 42 -12.49 4.24 -13.42
N CYS A 43 -12.95 4.36 -12.18
CA CYS A 43 -12.13 4.12 -10.98
C CYS A 43 -12.43 2.81 -10.25
N LYS A 44 -13.53 2.12 -10.60
CA LYS A 44 -13.99 0.89 -9.93
C LYS A 44 -12.94 -0.21 -9.90
N TRP A 45 -12.14 -0.35 -10.97
CA TRP A 45 -11.07 -1.34 -11.06
C TRP A 45 -10.02 -1.20 -9.95
N ILE A 46 -9.81 0.02 -9.43
CA ILE A 46 -8.89 0.27 -8.30
C ILE A 46 -9.40 -0.42 -7.04
N THR A 47 -10.72 -0.35 -6.80
CA THR A 47 -11.37 -1.02 -5.67
C THR A 47 -11.30 -2.55 -5.80
N GLU A 48 -11.46 -3.07 -7.02
CA GLU A 48 -11.32 -4.51 -7.30
C GLU A 48 -9.89 -5.00 -7.05
N ILE A 49 -8.87 -4.31 -7.58
CA ILE A 49 -7.46 -4.63 -7.31
C ILE A 49 -7.13 -4.51 -5.82
N SER A 50 -7.68 -3.50 -5.13
CA SER A 50 -7.49 -3.32 -3.69
C SER A 50 -8.04 -4.50 -2.89
N ALA A 51 -9.21 -5.04 -3.29
CA ALA A 51 -9.78 -6.24 -2.70
C ALA A 51 -8.90 -7.47 -2.93
N ASP A 52 -8.38 -7.67 -4.14
CA ASP A 52 -7.47 -8.77 -4.48
C ASP A 52 -6.17 -8.72 -3.67
N ILE A 53 -5.56 -7.53 -3.56
CA ILE A 53 -4.36 -7.34 -2.74
C ILE A 53 -4.64 -7.66 -1.27
N THR A 54 -5.79 -7.24 -0.75
CA THR A 54 -6.21 -7.54 0.62
C THR A 54 -6.42 -9.03 0.83
N PHE A 55 -7.03 -9.71 -0.13
CA PHE A 55 -7.22 -11.15 -0.10
C PHE A 55 -5.89 -11.91 -0.10
N ILE A 56 -4.99 -11.59 -1.04
CA ILE A 56 -3.65 -12.20 -1.13
C ILE A 56 -2.87 -11.95 0.17
N ARG A 57 -2.91 -10.72 0.69
CA ARG A 57 -2.27 -10.38 1.95
C ARG A 57 -2.80 -11.22 3.10
N ASN A 58 -4.12 -11.33 3.24
CA ASN A 58 -4.74 -12.13 4.29
C ASN A 58 -4.40 -13.61 4.14
N PHE A 59 -4.41 -14.14 2.92
CA PHE A 59 -3.99 -15.51 2.63
C PHE A 59 -2.56 -15.77 3.11
N ILE A 60 -1.60 -14.91 2.72
CA ILE A 60 -0.20 -15.06 3.12
C ILE A 60 -0.02 -14.89 4.64
N MET A 61 -0.64 -13.88 5.24
CA MET A 61 -0.45 -13.56 6.66
C MET A 61 -1.05 -14.64 7.58
N ASN A 62 -2.14 -15.28 7.18
CA ASN A 62 -2.76 -16.37 7.93
C ASN A 62 -2.16 -17.75 7.61
N HIS A 63 -1.24 -17.84 6.64
CA HIS A 63 -0.59 -19.10 6.31
C HIS A 63 0.46 -19.50 7.36
N SER A 64 0.48 -20.77 7.76
CA SER A 64 1.44 -21.30 8.76
C SER A 64 2.89 -21.10 8.32
N MET A 65 3.16 -21.22 7.01
CA MET A 65 4.48 -21.04 6.41
C MET A 65 4.74 -19.62 5.89
N ARG A 66 4.02 -18.60 6.37
CA ARG A 66 4.20 -17.20 5.90
C ARG A 66 5.66 -16.74 5.84
N LEU A 67 6.49 -17.18 6.80
CA LEU A 67 7.91 -16.84 6.85
C LEU A 67 8.70 -17.42 5.66
N ALA A 68 8.40 -18.67 5.28
CA ALA A 68 9.00 -19.31 4.11
C ALA A 68 8.56 -18.59 2.83
N ILE A 69 7.27 -18.29 2.70
CA ILE A 69 6.70 -17.54 1.57
C ILE A 69 7.36 -16.17 1.43
N PHE A 70 7.53 -15.42 2.53
CA PHE A 70 8.22 -14.13 2.50
C PHE A 70 9.70 -14.21 2.19
N ASN A 71 10.38 -15.29 2.61
CA ASN A 71 11.80 -15.47 2.34
C ASN A 71 12.07 -15.91 0.91
N GLU A 72 11.23 -16.76 0.34
CA GLU A 72 11.28 -17.15 -1.07
C GLU A 72 10.88 -15.99 -1.98
N HIS A 73 9.85 -15.24 -1.59
CA HIS A 73 9.37 -14.06 -2.31
C HIS A 73 9.64 -12.80 -1.51
N VAL A 74 10.92 -12.37 -1.46
CA VAL A 74 11.37 -11.15 -0.76
C VAL A 74 10.54 -9.91 -1.12
N LYS A 75 10.04 -9.83 -2.35
CA LYS A 75 9.17 -8.73 -2.82
C LYS A 75 7.82 -8.65 -2.07
N LEU A 76 7.33 -9.76 -1.52
CA LEU A 76 6.09 -9.83 -0.74
C LEU A 76 6.28 -9.36 0.71
N LYS A 77 7.52 -9.20 1.21
CA LYS A 77 7.78 -8.62 2.54
C LYS A 77 7.20 -7.22 2.70
N LEU A 78 6.95 -6.50 1.61
CA LEU A 78 6.24 -5.22 1.65
C LEU A 78 4.80 -5.37 2.16
N LEU A 79 4.13 -6.50 1.92
CA LEU A 79 2.77 -6.75 2.41
C LEU A 79 2.72 -7.01 3.93
N SER A 80 3.84 -7.41 4.53
CA SER A 80 3.98 -7.54 5.99
C SER A 80 4.23 -6.20 6.66
N ILE A 81 4.69 -5.19 5.92
CA ILE A 81 4.75 -3.81 6.37
C ILE A 81 3.30 -3.31 6.34
N THR A 82 2.56 -3.56 7.42
CA THR A 82 1.28 -2.89 7.70
C THR A 82 1.49 -1.37 7.73
N ASP A 83 0.41 -0.57 7.77
CA ASP A 83 0.44 0.90 7.97
C ASP A 83 1.45 1.26 9.08
N THR A 84 2.71 1.43 8.69
CA THR A 84 3.79 1.71 9.62
C THR A 84 3.65 3.20 9.84
N ARG A 85 3.10 3.53 11.01
CA ARG A 85 3.14 4.87 11.56
C ARG A 85 4.55 5.39 11.29
N PHE A 86 4.66 6.40 10.43
CA PHE A 86 5.90 7.12 10.24
C PHE A 86 6.28 7.70 11.60
N CYS A 87 7.11 6.99 12.35
CA CYS A 87 7.76 7.57 13.50
C CYS A 87 8.89 8.42 12.92
N PHE A 88 8.62 9.70 12.79
CA PHE A 88 9.62 10.70 12.44
C PHE A 88 10.66 10.67 13.56
N HIS A 89 11.75 9.94 13.38
CA HIS A 89 12.92 10.12 14.24
C HIS A 89 13.66 11.33 13.69
N SER A 90 13.21 12.53 14.07
CA SER A 90 14.10 13.68 14.10
C SER A 90 15.14 13.38 15.17
N GLY A 91 16.36 13.05 14.74
CA GLY A 91 17.48 13.05 15.65
C GLY A 91 17.65 14.46 16.20
N ASP A 92 17.46 14.62 17.50
CA ASP A 92 18.19 15.61 18.26
C ASP A 92 19.23 14.87 19.10
N ALA A 93 20.40 14.72 18.49
CA ALA A 93 21.63 14.73 19.25
C ALA A 93 21.86 16.17 19.71
N SER A 94 21.62 16.47 21.00
CA SER A 94 22.38 17.49 21.73
C SER A 94 22.08 17.50 23.24
N LYS A 95 23.15 17.17 23.97
CA LYS A 95 23.66 17.83 25.19
C LYS A 95 23.23 17.33 26.59
N ILE A 96 24.30 16.84 27.25
CA ILE A 96 24.59 16.61 28.68
C ILE A 96 24.15 15.25 29.21
#